data_AF-A0A396BJU5-F1
#
_entry.id   AF-A0A396BJU5-F1
#
_cell.length_a   1.000
_cell.length_b   1.000
_cell.length_c   1.000
_cell.angle_alpha   90.00
_cell.angle_beta   90.00
_cell.angle_gamma   90.00
#
_symmetry.space_group_name_H-M   'P 1'
#
loop_
_entity.id
_entity.type
_entity.pdbx_description
1 polymer ?
#
loop_
_entity_poly.entity_id
_entity_poly.type
_entity_poly.pdbx_seq_one_letter_code
_entity_poly.pdbx_strand_id
1 'polypeptide(L)'
;MNILITGAYGFVGTNLINNLKIKHNLYGLDIVCPTREGVLKTFYWKDINPESFSLQTLPKFDAIIHLAGKAHDTKKQSAAQSYFDINTGLT
;
A
#
# COMPACT_ATOMS: atom_id res chain seq x y z
N MET A 1 2.82 15.25 7.84
CA MET A 1 3.07 13.83 8.17
C MET A 1 3.44 13.09 6.91
N ASN A 2 4.36 12.15 7.02
CA ASN A 2 4.70 11.18 5.99
C ASN A 2 3.83 9.94 6.20
N ILE A 3 2.97 9.63 5.22
CA ILE A 3 2.02 8.52 5.31
C ILE A 3 2.34 7.51 4.21
N LEU A 4 2.58 6.26 4.61
CA LEU A 4 2.69 5.14 3.67
C LEU A 4 1.33 4.48 3.48
N ILE A 5 0.88 4.34 2.24
CA ILE A 5 -0.38 3.68 1.90
C ILE A 5 -0.05 2.39 1.14
N THR A 6 -0.42 1.23 1.68
CA THR A 6 -0.31 -0.06 0.96
C THR A 6 -1.57 -0.29 0.12
N GLY A 7 -1.47 -0.94 -1.05
CA GLY A 7 -2.60 -1.02 -1.98
C GLY A 7 -3.03 0.36 -2.48
N ALA A 8 -2.05 1.27 -2.62
CA ALA A 8 -2.21 2.69 -2.87
C ALA A 8 -3.07 3.01 -4.10
N TYR A 9 -3.04 2.16 -5.12
CA TYR A 9 -3.73 2.42 -6.38
C TYR A 9 -5.03 1.65 -6.57
N GLY A 10 -5.46 0.92 -5.55
CA GLY A 10 -6.82 0.39 -5.47
C GLY A 10 -7.88 1.50 -5.37
N PHE A 11 -9.15 1.11 -5.35
CA PHE A 11 -10.28 2.05 -5.27
C PHE A 11 -10.18 2.98 -4.05
N VAL A 12 -9.96 2.42 -2.86
CA VAL A 12 -9.86 3.20 -1.61
C VAL A 12 -8.58 4.04 -1.59
N GLY A 13 -7.44 3.46 -1.96
CA GLY A 13 -6.14 4.15 -1.95
C GLY A 13 -6.15 5.38 -2.87
N THR A 14 -6.68 5.24 -4.08
CA THR A 14 -6.85 6.36 -5.04
C THR A 14 -7.65 7.51 -4.44
N ASN A 15 -8.77 7.21 -3.78
CA ASN A 15 -9.62 8.24 -3.17
C ASN A 15 -8.93 8.91 -1.98
N LEU A 16 -8.25 8.14 -1.14
CA LEU A 16 -7.49 8.70 -0.01
C LEU A 16 -6.35 9.59 -0.48
N ILE A 17 -5.59 9.18 -1.50
CA ILE A 17 -4.53 10.01 -2.08
C ILE A 17 -5.07 11.36 -2.52
N ASN A 18 -6.18 11.37 -3.26
CA ASN A 18 -6.76 12.60 -3.78
C ASN A 18 -7.19 13.57 -2.65
N ASN A 19 -7.64 13.05 -1.51
CA ASN A 19 -8.07 13.86 -0.37
C ASN A 19 -6.91 14.28 0.55
N LEU A 20 -5.94 13.40 0.77
CA LEU A 20 -4.87 13.60 1.75
C LEU A 20 -3.65 14.35 1.17
N LYS A 21 -3.45 14.33 -0.16
CA LYS A 21 -2.30 14.97 -0.82
C LYS A 21 -2.15 16.47 -0.54
N ILE A 22 -3.24 17.12 -0.12
CA ILE A 22 -3.29 18.56 0.17
C ILE A 22 -2.53 18.90 1.47
N LYS A 23 -2.49 17.98 2.44
CA LYS A 23 -1.98 18.24 3.80
C LYS A 23 -0.82 17.33 4.22
N HIS A 24 -0.59 16.24 3.48
CA HIS A 24 0.34 15.19 3.88
C HIS A 24 1.25 14.79 2.73
N ASN A 25 2.44 14.33 3.10
CA ASN A 25 3.39 13.72 2.19
C ASN A 25 2.99 12.25 2.04
N LEU A 26 2.57 11.86 0.85
CA LEU A 26 2.07 10.51 0.61
C LEU A 26 3.10 9.65 -0.12
N TYR A 27 3.22 8.42 0.34
CA TYR A 27 4.03 7.38 -0.25
C TYR A 27 3.16 6.18 -0.57
N GLY A 28 3.35 5.59 -1.74
CA GLY A 28 2.65 4.39 -2.16
C GLY A 28 3.48 3.14 -1.91
N LEU A 29 2.81 2.04 -1.60
CA LEU A 29 3.34 0.69 -1.69
C LEU A 29 2.32 -0.17 -2.43
N ASP A 30 2.73 -0.74 -3.55
CA ASP A 30 1.81 -1.53 -4.36
C ASP A 30 2.59 -2.50 -5.26
N ILE A 31 1.87 -3.42 -5.92
CA ILE A 31 2.43 -4.32 -6.93
C ILE A 31 2.71 -3.58 -8.25
N VAL A 32 2.05 -2.44 -8.47
CA VAL A 32 2.25 -1.55 -9.61
C VAL A 32 2.67 -0.17 -9.13
N CYS A 33 3.65 0.44 -9.79
CA CYS A 33 4.17 1.75 -9.38
C CYS A 33 4.00 2.82 -10.46
N PRO A 34 2.77 3.17 -10.87
CA PRO A 34 2.56 4.27 -11.80
C PRO A 34 2.92 5.61 -11.16
N THR A 35 3.48 6.53 -11.95
CA THR A 35 3.62 7.93 -11.53
C THR A 35 2.24 8.51 -11.27
N ARG A 36 2.05 9.16 -10.13
CA ARG A 36 0.78 9.76 -9.75
C ARG A 36 0.97 11.09 -9.03
N GLU A 37 0.19 12.07 -9.43
CA GLU A 37 0.13 13.36 -8.77
C GLU A 37 -0.28 13.22 -7.30
N GLY A 38 0.45 13.90 -6.40
CA GLY A 38 0.20 13.85 -4.96
C GLY A 38 0.84 12.65 -4.23
N VAL A 39 1.58 11.79 -4.94
CA VAL A 39 2.40 10.72 -4.35
C VAL A 39 3.87 11.02 -4.61
N LEU A 40 4.67 11.17 -3.55
CA LEU A 40 6.09 11.53 -3.66
C LEU A 40 6.94 10.39 -4.22
N LYS A 41 6.66 9.17 -3.78
CA LYS A 41 7.31 7.95 -4.26
C LYS A 41 6.41 6.76 -4.02
N THR A 42 6.48 5.81 -4.94
CA THR A 42 5.87 4.50 -4.76
C THR A 42 6.94 3.43 -4.76
N PHE A 43 6.87 2.57 -3.77
CA PHE A 43 7.74 1.42 -3.58
C PHE A 43 7.07 0.16 -4.11
N TYR A 44 7.87 -0.76 -4.63
CA TYR A 44 7.49 -2.15 -4.74
C TYR A 44 7.70 -2.86 -3.40
N TRP A 45 7.01 -3.97 -3.18
CA TRP A 45 7.21 -4.83 -2.01
C TRP A 45 8.68 -5.26 -1.83
N LYS A 46 9.37 -5.60 -2.93
CA LYS A 46 10.80 -5.95 -2.89
C LYS A 46 11.70 -4.82 -2.37
N ASP A 47 11.28 -3.56 -2.50
CA ASP A 47 12.08 -2.43 -2.04
C ASP A 47 12.02 -2.34 -0.51
N ILE A 48 10.90 -2.75 0.10
CA ILE A 48 10.68 -2.64 1.55
C ILE A 48 10.87 -3.96 2.32
N ASN A 49 11.37 -5.00 1.65
CA ASN A 49 11.73 -6.24 2.34
C ASN A 49 12.94 -6.00 3.28
N PRO A 50 13.04 -6.70 4.43
CA PRO A 50 14.13 -6.51 5.38
C PRO A 50 15.53 -6.64 4.76
N GLU A 51 15.68 -7.55 3.79
CA GLU A 51 16.93 -7.75 3.04
C GLU A 51 17.37 -6.51 2.25
N SER A 52 16.42 -5.67 1.85
CA SER A 52 16.66 -4.46 1.07
C SER A 52 17.01 -3.25 1.94
N PHE A 53 16.81 -3.30 3.26
CA PHE A 53 17.05 -2.14 4.14
C PHE A 53 18.52 -1.73 4.26
N SER A 54 19.45 -2.65 4.03
CA SER A 54 20.88 -2.34 3.94
C SER A 54 21.24 -1.62 2.63
N LEU A 55 20.44 -1.82 1.58
CA LEU A 55 20.67 -1.30 0.23
C LEU A 55 19.96 0.03 -0.02
N GLN A 56 19.00 0.41 0.83
CA GLN A 56 18.30 1.69 0.70
C GLN A 56 17.86 2.27 2.03
N THR A 57 17.87 3.61 2.08
CA THR A 57 17.27 4.35 3.19
C THR A 57 15.81 4.65 2.88
N LEU A 58 14.91 4.14 3.71
CA LEU A 58 13.49 4.49 3.63
C LEU A 58 13.22 5.82 4.34
N PRO A 59 12.27 6.63 3.83
CA PRO A 59 11.80 7.78 4.58
C PRO A 59 11.11 7.32 5.87
N LYS A 60 11.23 8.13 6.93
CA LYS A 60 10.47 7.90 8.16
C LYS A 60 8.98 8.14 7.88
N PHE A 61 8.15 7.16 8.20
CA PHE A 61 6.70 7.27 8.14
C PHE A 61 6.13 7.56 9.53
N ASP A 62 5.21 8.53 9.61
CA ASP A 62 4.49 8.87 10.84
C ASP A 62 3.24 7.99 10.99
N ALA A 63 2.68 7.49 9.89
CA ALA A 63 1.54 6.60 9.87
C ALA A 63 1.59 5.64 8.67
N ILE A 64 0.98 4.48 8.82
CA ILE A 64 0.78 3.48 7.76
C ILE A 64 -0.73 3.24 7.62
N ILE A 65 -1.25 3.37 6.40
CA ILE A 65 -2.63 3.00 6.05
C ILE A 65 -2.53 1.74 5.20
N HIS A 66 -2.88 0.59 5.79
CA HIS A 66 -2.76 -0.71 5.13
C HIS A 66 -4.06 -1.08 4.40
N LEU A 67 -4.07 -1.00 3.05
CA LEU A 67 -5.22 -1.35 2.21
C LEU A 67 -4.92 -2.55 1.29
N ALA A 68 -3.68 -3.04 1.26
CA ALA A 68 -3.31 -4.22 0.50
C ALA A 68 -3.97 -5.45 1.11
N GLY A 69 -4.97 -6.00 0.44
CA GLY A 69 -5.63 -7.21 0.91
C GLY A 69 -6.76 -7.63 -0.01
N LYS A 70 -7.13 -8.90 0.07
CA LYS A 70 -8.30 -9.45 -0.61
C LYS A 70 -9.55 -9.10 0.21
N ALA A 71 -10.35 -8.14 -0.27
CA ALA A 71 -11.50 -7.61 0.47
C ALA A 71 -12.86 -8.21 0.03
N HIS A 72 -13.03 -8.60 -1.23
CA HIS A 72 -14.30 -9.17 -1.71
C HIS A 72 -14.10 -10.19 -2.81
N ASP A 73 -14.99 -11.18 -2.84
CA ASP A 73 -15.20 -12.05 -3.99
C ASP A 73 -16.60 -11.76 -4.52
N THR A 74 -16.65 -10.95 -5.58
CA THR A 74 -17.90 -10.65 -6.29
C THR A 74 -18.53 -11.89 -6.93
N LYS A 75 -17.80 -13.01 -7.03
CA LYS A 75 -18.26 -14.27 -7.62
C LYS A 75 -18.71 -15.32 -6.61
N LYS A 76 -18.62 -15.06 -5.28
CA LYS A 76 -18.95 -16.02 -4.20
C LYS A 76 -18.22 -17.38 -4.31
N GLN A 77 -17.05 -17.44 -4.93
CA GLN A 77 -16.30 -18.67 -5.20
C GLN A 77 -15.14 -18.93 -4.21
N SER A 78 -14.80 -17.96 -3.37
CA SER A 78 -13.60 -17.97 -2.54
C SER A 78 -13.92 -18.60 -1.19
N ALA A 79 -13.19 -19.67 -0.86
CA ALA A 79 -13.19 -20.24 0.47
C ALA A 79 -12.69 -19.21 1.50
N ALA A 80 -13.32 -19.18 2.69
CA ALA A 80 -12.93 -18.30 3.79
C ALA A 80 -11.43 -18.38 4.13
N GLN A 81 -10.83 -19.57 4.00
CA GLN A 81 -9.42 -19.79 4.24
C GLN A 81 -8.51 -18.96 3.33
N SER A 82 -8.86 -18.79 2.04
CA SER A 82 -8.08 -17.96 1.11
C SER A 82 -8.02 -16.49 1.52
N TYR A 83 -9.06 -15.98 2.19
CA TYR A 83 -9.04 -14.62 2.73
C TYR A 83 -8.10 -14.50 3.91
N PHE A 84 -8.13 -15.48 4.81
CA PHE A 84 -7.21 -15.53 5.94
C PHE A 84 -5.77 -15.63 5.44
N ASP A 85 -5.43 -16.64 4.65
CA ASP A 85 -4.06 -16.88 4.19
C ASP A 85 -3.45 -15.67 3.48
N ILE A 86 -4.24 -14.98 2.65
CA ILE A 86 -3.78 -13.79 1.93
C ILE A 86 -3.63 -12.60 2.86
N ASN A 87 -4.63 -12.32 3.70
CA ASN A 87 -4.63 -11.08 4.49
C ASN A 87 -3.76 -11.18 5.74
N THR A 88 -3.63 -12.34 6.38
CA THR A 88 -2.78 -12.51 7.57
C THR A 88 -1.29 -12.50 7.24
N GLY A 89 -0.89 -12.89 6.03
CA GLY A 89 0.50 -12.81 5.58
C GLY A 89 0.93 -11.43 5.08
N LEU A 90 -0.02 -10.52 4.87
CA LEU A 90 0.21 -9.17 4.36
C LEU A 90 0.18 -8.09 5.46
N THR A 91 -0.39 -8.40 6.64
CA THR A 91 -0.50 -7.49 7.79
C THR A 91 0.57 -7.80 8.83
#